data_AF-A0A9D7A010-F1
#
_entry.id   AF-A0A9D7A010-F1
#
_cell.length_a   1.000
_cell.length_b   1.000
_cell.length_c   1.000
_cell.angle_alpha   90.00
_cell.angle_beta   90.00
_cell.angle_gamma   90.00
#
_symmetry.space_group_name_H-M   'P 1'
#
loop_
_entity.id
_entity.type
_entity.pdbx_description
1 polymer ?
#
loop_
_entity_poly.entity_id
_entity_poly.type
_entity_poly.pdbx_seq_one_letter_code
_entity_poly.pdbx_strand_id
1 'polypeptide(L)'
;MNAVVFEHVPVAELPEKWREKLAQASDALVTVRIEAEEAQTDVPAEAFVTDDPAFGIWRDREDMADVSAYVRKLRQPRYNRDGSRNEP
;
A
#
# COMPACT_ATOMS: atom_id res chain seq x y z
N MET A 1 9.86 8.00 -11.24
CA MET A 1 10.87 8.66 -10.38
C MET A 1 10.26 10.00 -10.01
N ASN A 2 9.68 10.12 -8.81
CA ASN A 2 8.89 11.29 -8.43
C ASN A 2 9.81 12.42 -7.97
N ALA A 3 9.73 13.54 -8.67
CA ALA A 3 10.44 14.74 -8.28
C ALA A 3 9.75 15.33 -7.05
N VAL A 4 10.49 15.41 -5.94
CA VAL A 4 10.03 16.10 -4.74
C VAL A 4 10.66 17.49 -4.72
N VAL A 5 9.83 18.53 -4.72
CA VAL A 5 10.28 19.93 -4.65
C VAL A 5 10.03 20.45 -3.24
N PHE A 6 11.09 20.97 -2.61
CA PHE A 6 11.04 21.66 -1.32
C PHE A 6 11.43 23.11 -1.52
N GLU A 7 10.52 24.03 -1.21
CA GLU A 7 10.76 25.46 -1.37
C GLU A 7 10.24 26.25 -0.16
N HIS A 8 10.94 27.33 0.17
CA HIS A 8 10.52 28.28 1.21
C HIS A 8 9.77 29.43 0.55
N VAL A 9 8.46 29.47 0.78
CA VAL A 9 7.56 30.44 0.13
C VAL A 9 6.93 31.35 1.19
N PRO A 10 6.81 32.66 0.93
CA PRO A 10 6.06 33.56 1.81
C PRO A 10 4.60 33.13 1.93
N VAL A 11 4.02 33.25 3.12
CA VAL A 11 2.60 32.90 3.34
C VAL A 11 1.67 33.68 2.40
N ALA A 12 2.02 34.93 2.04
CA ALA A 12 1.25 35.76 1.12
C ALA A 12 1.08 35.16 -0.30
N GLU A 13 2.02 34.34 -0.74
CA GLU A 13 2.01 33.71 -2.08
C GLU A 13 1.28 32.36 -2.10
N LEU A 14 0.78 31.89 -0.95
CA LEU A 14 0.03 30.65 -0.84
C LEU A 14 -1.46 30.82 -1.23
N PRO A 15 -2.11 29.77 -1.74
CA PRO A 15 -3.56 29.74 -1.98
C PRO A 15 -4.37 30.13 -0.72
N GLU A 16 -5.50 30.82 -0.92
CA GLU A 16 -6.35 31.35 0.17
C GLU A 16 -6.74 30.29 1.21
N LYS A 17 -7.17 29.11 0.74
CA LYS A 17 -7.55 27.97 1.60
C LYS A 17 -6.43 27.46 2.49
N TRP A 18 -5.17 27.68 2.10
CA TRP A 18 -4.00 27.29 2.88
C TRP A 18 -3.61 28.40 3.84
N ARG A 19 -3.70 29.67 3.41
CA ARG A 19 -3.48 30.84 4.27
C ARG A 19 -4.44 30.88 5.46
N GLU A 20 -5.71 30.54 5.26
CA GLU A 20 -6.72 30.45 6.34
C GLU A 20 -6.33 29.46 7.44
N LYS A 21 -5.56 28.41 7.12
CA LYS A 21 -5.07 27.44 8.12
C LYS A 21 -3.81 27.93 8.86
N LEU A 22 -3.09 28.87 8.26
CA LEU A 22 -1.83 29.44 8.77
C LEU A 22 -2.05 30.80 9.47
N ALA A 23 -3.28 31.05 9.94
CA ALA A 23 -3.92 32.32 10.30
C ALA A 23 -3.21 33.27 11.31
N GLN A 24 -1.95 33.04 11.67
CA GLN A 24 -1.24 33.85 12.66
C GLN A 24 0.03 34.54 12.14
N ALA A 25 0.58 34.14 10.99
CA ALA A 25 1.89 34.64 10.55
C ALA A 25 1.87 35.05 9.07
N SER A 26 1.25 36.20 8.79
CA SER A 26 1.17 36.77 7.43
C SER A 26 2.54 37.07 6.81
N ASP A 27 3.58 37.24 7.63
CA ASP A 27 4.96 37.56 7.23
C ASP A 27 5.94 36.38 7.41
N ALA A 28 5.43 35.18 7.69
CA ALA A 28 6.29 34.00 7.83
C ALA A 28 6.63 33.35 6.48
N LEU A 29 7.78 32.67 6.45
CA LEU A 29 8.14 31.73 5.39
C LEU A 29 7.68 30.33 5.80
N VAL A 30 7.08 29.59 4.87
CA VAL A 30 6.63 28.21 5.08
C VAL A 30 7.30 27.30 4.06
N THR A 31 7.72 26.11 4.49
CA THR A 31 8.24 25.08 3.59
C THR A 31 7.09 24.35 2.93
N VAL A 32 6.98 24.46 1.60
CA VAL A 32 6.01 23.72 0.80
C VAL A 32 6.71 22.48 0.22
N ARG A 33 6.12 21.31 0.44
CA ARG A 33 6.54 20.04 -0.18
C ARG A 33 5.51 19.68 -1.25
N ILE A 34 5.92 19.66 -2.51
CA ILE A 34 5.06 19.28 -3.64
C ILE A 34 5.50 17.91 -4.12
N GLU A 35 4.56 16.98 -4.12
CA GLU A 35 4.74 15.63 -4.65
C GLU A 35 3.64 15.38 -5.67
N ALA A 36 4.04 14.92 -6.86
CA ALA A 36 3.09 14.35 -7.79
C ALA A 36 2.63 13.02 -7.20
N GLU A 37 1.40 12.98 -6.72
CA GLU A 37 0.71 11.72 -6.46
C GLU A 37 0.57 11.03 -7.81
N GLU A 38 1.28 9.91 -8.00
CA GLU A 38 0.96 9.01 -9.11
C GLU A 38 -0.52 8.67 -8.91
N ALA A 39 -1.35 9.03 -9.90
CA ALA A 39 -2.73 8.62 -9.91
C ALA A 39 -2.73 7.15 -9.53
N GLN A 40 -3.36 6.81 -8.41
CA GLN A 40 -3.58 5.43 -8.03
C GLN A 40 -4.46 4.87 -9.12
N THR A 41 -3.83 4.41 -10.21
CA THR A 41 -4.44 3.53 -11.16
C THR A 41 -4.79 2.33 -10.32
N ASP A 42 -6.06 2.23 -9.94
CA ASP A 42 -6.71 0.94 -9.79
C ASP A 42 -6.43 0.21 -11.10
N VAL A 43 -5.28 -0.48 -11.16
CA VAL A 43 -4.89 -1.28 -12.31
C VAL A 43 -6.01 -2.32 -12.41
N PRO A 44 -6.88 -2.26 -13.43
CA PRO A 44 -7.88 -3.31 -13.61
C PRO A 44 -7.06 -4.57 -13.82
N ALA A 45 -7.25 -5.59 -12.97
CA ALA A 45 -6.47 -6.82 -12.91
C ALA A 45 -5.88 -7.23 -14.27
N GLU A 46 -4.72 -6.67 -14.61
CA GLU A 46 -4.04 -7.04 -15.84
C GLU A 46 -3.66 -8.50 -15.66
N ALA A 47 -3.87 -9.30 -16.70
CA ALA A 47 -3.37 -10.66 -16.70
C ALA A 47 -1.88 -10.57 -16.36
N PHE A 48 -1.51 -11.08 -15.19
CA PHE A 48 -0.14 -11.05 -14.71
C PHE A 48 0.67 -11.96 -15.63
N VAL A 49 1.25 -11.37 -16.67
CA VAL A 49 2.13 -12.04 -17.63
C VAL A 49 3.54 -11.78 -17.18
N THR A 50 4.14 -12.81 -16.58
CA THR A 50 5.55 -12.84 -16.22
C THR A 50 6.18 -14.04 -16.91
N ASP A 51 7.33 -13.82 -17.54
CA ASP A 51 8.13 -14.90 -18.15
C ASP A 51 8.99 -15.63 -17.09
N ASP A 52 9.00 -15.11 -15.86
CA ASP A 52 9.75 -15.72 -14.76
C ASP A 52 8.93 -16.83 -14.10
N PRO A 53 9.39 -18.10 -14.16
CA PRO A 53 8.69 -19.24 -13.60
C PRO A 53 8.53 -19.18 -12.07
N ALA A 54 9.28 -18.32 -11.37
CA ALA A 54 9.15 -18.13 -9.92
C ALA A 54 7.88 -17.34 -9.53
N PHE A 55 7.37 -16.51 -10.43
CA PHE A 55 6.22 -15.66 -10.17
C PHE A 55 4.95 -16.29 -10.77
N GLY A 56 3.85 -16.28 -10.02
CA GLY A 56 2.58 -16.85 -10.48
C GLY A 56 2.36 -18.35 -10.21
N ILE A 57 3.37 -19.08 -9.68
CA ILE A 57 3.26 -20.50 -9.31
C ILE A 57 2.03 -20.77 -8.41
N TRP A 58 1.65 -19.80 -7.57
CA TRP A 58 0.59 -19.95 -6.56
C TRP A 58 -0.73 -19.30 -7.00
N ARG A 59 -0.78 -18.74 -8.22
CA ARG A 59 -1.98 -18.05 -8.74
C ARG A 59 -3.10 -19.02 -9.07
N ASP A 60 -2.76 -20.17 -9.65
CA ASP A 60 -3.73 -21.19 -10.07
C ASP A 60 -4.08 -22.18 -8.96
N ARG A 61 -3.57 -21.95 -7.74
CA ARG A 61 -3.87 -22.77 -6.58
C ARG A 61 -5.20 -22.34 -5.98
N GLU A 62 -6.21 -23.20 -6.09
CA GLU A 62 -7.55 -22.96 -5.53
C GLU A 62 -7.52 -22.67 -4.01
N ASP A 63 -6.57 -23.25 -3.28
CA ASP A 63 -6.42 -23.04 -1.84
C ASP A 63 -5.82 -21.67 -1.47
N MET A 64 -5.39 -20.86 -2.46
CA MET A 64 -4.97 -19.48 -2.26
C MET A 64 -6.11 -18.46 -2.42
N ALA A 65 -7.32 -18.91 -2.78
CA ALA A 65 -8.50 -18.05 -2.83
C ALA A 65 -8.85 -17.45 -1.45
N ASP A 66 -8.52 -18.17 -0.36
CA ASP A 66 -8.59 -17.68 1.01
C ASP A 66 -7.27 -17.90 1.73
N VAL A 67 -6.38 -16.91 1.63
CA VAL A 67 -5.07 -16.91 2.28
C VAL A 67 -5.19 -17.07 3.80
N SER A 68 -6.24 -16.53 4.40
CA SER A 68 -6.42 -16.57 5.85
C SER A 68 -6.76 -17.98 6.34
N ALA A 69 -7.66 -18.67 5.63
CA ALA A 69 -7.98 -20.07 5.90
C ALA A 69 -6.77 -20.98 5.63
N TYR A 70 -6.04 -20.73 4.53
CA TYR A 70 -4.83 -21.46 4.18
C TYR A 70 -3.78 -21.39 5.30
N VAL A 71 -3.46 -20.19 5.78
CA VAL A 71 -2.49 -20.00 6.88
C VAL A 71 -2.99 -20.64 8.17
N ARG A 72 -4.29 -20.56 8.46
CA ARG A 72 -4.87 -21.20 9.65
C ARG A 72 -4.72 -22.72 9.57
N LYS A 73 -4.95 -23.32 8.40
CA LYS A 73 -4.74 -24.75 8.14
C LYS A 73 -3.28 -25.16 8.34
N LEU A 74 -2.32 -24.38 7.84
CA LEU A 74 -0.88 -24.63 8.05
C LEU A 74 -0.46 -24.58 9.52
N ARG A 75 -1.11 -23.74 10.33
CA ARG A 75 -0.83 -23.61 11.76
C ARG A 75 -1.51 -24.67 12.62
N GLN A 76 -2.34 -25.54 12.05
CA GLN A 76 -2.98 -26.58 12.83
C GLN A 76 -1.95 -27.60 13.33
N PRO A 77 -2.16 -28.16 14.54
CA PRO A 77 -1.36 -29.27 15.03
C PRO A 77 -1.40 -30.45 14.06
N ARG A 78 -0.27 -31.15 13.90
CA ARG A 78 -0.20 -32.38 13.08
C ARG A 78 -0.97 -33.56 13.68
N TYR A 79 -1.15 -33.53 14.99
CA TYR A 79 -1.87 -34.56 15.75
C TYR A 79 -2.93 -33.90 16.62
N ASN A 80 -4.08 -34.56 16.70
CA ASN A 80 -5.14 -34.22 17.63
C ASN A 80 -4.73 -34.60 19.05
N ARG A 81 -5.50 -34.13 20.04
CA ARG A 81 -5.24 -34.39 21.47
C ARG A 81 -5.32 -35.88 21.83
N ASP A 82 -6.08 -36.66 21.06
CA ASP A 82 -6.21 -38.12 21.18
C ASP A 82 -5.08 -38.90 20.48
N GLY A 83 -4.11 -38.20 19.87
CA GLY A 83 -2.98 -38.79 19.15
C GLY A 83 -3.29 -39.22 17.72
N SER A 84 -4.54 -39.05 17.26
CA SER A 84 -4.88 -39.28 15.85
C SER A 84 -4.24 -38.22 14.96
N ARG A 85 -3.95 -38.58 13.70
CA ARG A 85 -3.40 -37.64 12.72
C ARG A 85 -4.47 -36.61 12.38
N ASN A 86 -4.11 -35.34 12.42
CA ASN A 86 -4.99 -34.28 11.95
C ASN A 86 -4.91 -34.25 10.41
N GLU A 87 -5.97 -34.70 9.76
CA GLU A 87 -6.05 -34.73 8.30
C GLU A 87 -6.42 -33.33 7.77
N PRO A 88 -5.68 -32.83 6.77
CA PRO A 88 -5.82 -31.47 6.25
C PRO A 88 -7.11 -31.24 5.46
#